data_AF-A0A961RMM2-F1
#
_entry.id   AF-A0A961RMM2-F1
#
_cell.length_a   1.000
_cell.length_b   1.000
_cell.length_c   1.000
_cell.angle_alpha   90.00
_cell.angle_beta   90.00
_cell.angle_gamma   90.00
#
_symmetry.space_group_name_H-M   'P 1'
#
loop_
_entity.id
_entity.type
_entity.pdbx_description
1 polymer ?
#
loop_
_entity_poly.entity_id
_entity_poly.type
_entity_poly.pdbx_seq_one_letter_code
_entity_poly.pdbx_strand_id
1 'polypeptide(L)'
;MKLIGLLGGMSWESTALYYRLMNEEVRRLRGGLHSARLLLHSVDFHDIEQRQHKGDWEGTADILATAARGLKAGGADFVVLATNTMHKVADRIGAASGLDLL
;
A
#
# COMPACT_ATOMS: atom_id res chain seq x y z
N MET A 1 -14.47 -10.43 -6.10
CA MET A 1 -13.20 -10.20 -5.39
C MET A 1 -12.90 -8.71 -5.47
N LYS A 2 -12.70 -8.07 -4.31
CA LYS A 2 -12.38 -6.64 -4.22
C LYS A 2 -11.01 -6.34 -4.86
N LEU A 3 -10.81 -5.13 -5.37
CA LEU A 3 -9.55 -4.62 -5.91
C LEU A 3 -8.70 -4.04 -4.78
N ILE A 4 -7.53 -4.64 -4.56
CA ILE A 4 -6.61 -4.24 -3.49
C ILE A 4 -5.78 -3.04 -3.93
N GLY A 5 -5.74 -1.97 -3.14
CA GLY A 5 -4.72 -0.94 -3.27
C GLY A 5 -3.52 -1.28 -2.39
N LEU A 6 -2.41 -1.72 -2.99
CA LEU A 6 -1.17 -1.98 -2.26
C LEU A 6 -0.30 -0.72 -2.29
N LEU A 7 -0.01 -0.17 -1.11
CA LEU A 7 0.93 0.94 -0.96
C LEU A 7 2.26 0.38 -0.43
N GLY A 8 3.27 0.33 -1.30
CA GLY A 8 4.54 -0.34 -1.05
C GLY A 8 5.75 0.49 -1.48
N GLY A 9 6.88 -0.18 -1.66
CA GLY A 9 8.17 0.46 -1.91
C GLY A 9 8.89 0.91 -0.64
N MET A 10 8.57 0.36 0.54
CA MET A 10 9.16 0.76 1.83
C MET A 10 9.64 -0.43 2.69
N SER A 11 10.46 -1.33 2.17
CA SER A 11 11.15 -1.29 0.86
C SER A 11 10.41 -2.06 -0.24
N TRP A 12 10.96 -2.08 -1.47
CA TRP A 12 10.35 -2.81 -2.59
C TRP A 12 10.48 -4.33 -2.41
N GLU A 13 11.54 -4.81 -1.75
CA GLU A 13 11.78 -6.22 -1.48
C GLU A 13 10.65 -6.84 -0.64
N SER A 14 10.18 -6.14 0.40
CA SER A 14 9.03 -6.60 1.20
C SER A 14 7.74 -6.54 0.38
N THR A 15 7.59 -5.55 -0.48
CA THR A 15 6.40 -5.39 -1.34
C THR A 15 6.25 -6.55 -2.32
N ALA A 16 7.35 -7.04 -2.88
CA ALA A 16 7.35 -8.23 -3.74
C ALA A 16 6.81 -9.47 -3.01
N LEU A 17 7.09 -9.60 -1.71
CA LEU A 17 6.55 -10.68 -0.89
C LEU A 17 5.02 -10.56 -0.73
N TYR A 18 4.50 -9.36 -0.44
CA TYR A 18 3.05 -9.12 -0.36
C TYR A 18 2.35 -9.50 -1.67
N TYR A 19 2.86 -9.02 -2.81
CA TYR A 19 2.31 -9.35 -4.12
C TYR A 19 2.27 -10.86 -4.37
N ARG A 20 3.38 -11.56 -4.09
CA ARG A 20 3.46 -13.02 -4.26
C ARG A 20 2.43 -13.74 -3.40
N LEU A 21 2.40 -13.45 -2.09
CA LEU A 21 1.52 -14.13 -1.14
C LEU A 21 0.04 -13.89 -1.46
N MET A 22 -0.34 -12.67 -1.83
CA MET A 22 -1.72 -12.36 -2.23
C MET A 22 -2.16 -13.18 -3.46
N ASN A 23 -1.30 -13.32 -4.46
CA ASN A 23 -1.59 -14.11 -5.65
C ASN A 23 -1.63 -15.61 -5.36
N GLU A 24 -0.68 -16.12 -4.58
CA GLU A 24 -0.65 -17.51 -4.15
C GLU A 24 -1.91 -17.88 -3.36
N GLU A 25 -2.38 -17.00 -2.46
CA GLU A 25 -3.57 -17.24 -1.66
C GLU A 25 -4.85 -17.21 -2.50
N VAL A 26 -4.98 -16.27 -3.45
CA VAL A 26 -6.12 -16.28 -4.37
C VAL A 26 -6.14 -17.54 -5.24
N ARG A 27 -4.98 -17.98 -5.74
CA ARG A 27 -4.88 -19.25 -6.48
C ARG A 27 -5.24 -20.44 -5.60
N ARG A 28 -4.79 -20.46 -4.33
CA ARG A 28 -5.10 -21.51 -3.36
C ARG A 28 -6.61 -21.61 -3.10
N LEU A 29 -7.28 -20.47 -2.95
CA LEU A 29 -8.71 -20.41 -2.63
C LEU A 29 -9.62 -20.66 -3.84
N ARG A 30 -9.20 -20.26 -5.04
CA ARG A 30 -10.06 -20.29 -6.25
C ARG A 30 -9.64 -21.29 -7.32
N GLY A 31 -8.44 -21.86 -7.23
CA GLY A 31 -7.90 -22.82 -8.18
C GLY A 31 -7.58 -22.23 -9.57
N GLY A 32 -7.16 -23.11 -10.48
CA GLY A 32 -6.89 -22.76 -11.88
C GLY A 32 -5.83 -21.67 -12.04
N LEU A 33 -6.11 -20.71 -12.91
CA LEU A 33 -5.25 -19.56 -13.21
C LEU A 33 -5.74 -18.26 -12.56
N HIS A 34 -6.50 -18.35 -11.46
CA HIS A 34 -6.94 -17.18 -10.73
C HIS A 34 -5.78 -16.48 -10.02
N SER A 35 -5.75 -15.16 -10.11
CA SER A 35 -4.78 -14.25 -9.49
C SER A 35 -5.50 -13.13 -8.73
N ALA A 36 -4.79 -12.45 -7.83
CA ALA A 36 -5.31 -11.32 -7.10
C ALA A 36 -5.51 -10.10 -8.02
N ARG A 37 -6.58 -9.33 -7.78
CA ARG A 37 -6.80 -8.03 -8.43
C ARG A 37 -6.18 -6.96 -7.55
N LEU A 38 -5.16 -6.26 -8.06
CA LEU A 38 -4.44 -5.24 -7.29
C LEU A 38 -3.99 -4.05 -8.14
N LEU A 39 -3.90 -2.90 -7.49
CA LEU A 39 -3.16 -1.72 -7.92
C LEU A 39 -2.00 -1.55 -6.96
N LEU A 40 -0.79 -1.36 -7.47
CA LEU A 40 0.40 -1.11 -6.65
C LEU A 40 0.87 0.33 -6.87
N HIS A 41 0.95 1.10 -5.79
CA HIS A 41 1.74 2.33 -5.76
C HIS A 41 3.03 2.04 -5.01
N SER A 42 4.15 2.00 -5.73
CA SER A 42 5.48 1.84 -5.15
C SER A 42 6.17 3.20 -5.09
N VAL A 43 6.41 3.69 -3.88
CA VAL A 43 7.14 4.95 -3.68
C VAL A 43 8.64 4.75 -3.89
N ASP A 44 9.38 5.85 -4.10
CA ASP A 44 10.82 5.84 -3.89
C ASP A 44 11.08 5.82 -2.38
N PHE A 45 11.77 4.79 -1.90
CA PHE A 45 11.98 4.62 -0.46
C PHE A 45 12.92 5.68 0.12
N HIS A 46 13.83 6.22 -0.70
CA HIS A 46 14.83 7.18 -0.23
C HIS A 46 14.16 8.43 0.34
N ASP A 47 13.16 8.98 -0.35
CA ASP A 47 12.42 10.17 0.09
C ASP A 47 11.68 9.94 1.42
N ILE A 48 11.14 8.73 1.60
CA ILE A 48 10.43 8.34 2.81
C ILE A 48 11.41 8.20 3.98
N GLU A 49 12.52 7.50 3.77
CA GLU A 49 13.55 7.26 4.79
C GLU A 49 14.18 8.58 5.28
N GLN A 50 14.52 9.49 4.36
CA GLN A 50 15.08 10.79 4.71
C GLN A 50 14.16 11.63 5.60
N ARG A 51 12.85 11.58 5.35
CA ARG A 51 11.86 12.28 6.19
C ARG A 51 11.68 11.62 7.54
N GLN A 52 11.67 10.29 7.60
CA GLN A 52 11.63 9.55 8.88
C GLN A 52 12.81 9.93 9.78
N HIS A 53 14.03 9.96 9.23
CA HIS A 53 15.23 10.33 9.98
C HIS A 53 15.19 11.77 10.51
N LYS A 54 14.53 12.67 9.80
CA LYS A 54 14.31 14.06 10.23
C LYS A 54 13.12 14.23 11.17
N GLY A 55 12.35 13.15 11.42
CA GLY A 55 11.12 13.19 12.20
C GLY A 55 9.95 13.87 11.48
N ASP A 56 10.04 14.09 10.16
CA ASP A 56 9.02 14.73 9.33
C ASP A 56 7.90 13.74 8.98
N TRP A 57 7.16 13.31 9.99
CA TRP A 57 6.02 12.39 9.83
C TRP A 57 4.88 13.02 9.04
N GLU A 58 4.72 14.34 9.12
CA GLU A 58 3.71 15.11 8.40
C GLU A 58 3.96 15.05 6.89
N GLY A 59 5.19 15.35 6.46
CA GLY A 59 5.57 15.26 5.06
C GLY A 59 5.52 13.83 4.52
N THR A 60 5.89 12.84 5.34
CA THR A 60 5.73 11.44 4.93
C THR A 60 4.25 11.07 4.77
N ALA A 61 3.38 11.52 5.68
CA ALA A 61 1.94 11.28 5.58
C ALA A 61 1.35 11.87 4.29
N ASP A 62 1.79 13.06 3.88
CA ASP A 62 1.28 13.71 2.66
C ASP A 62 1.66 12.95 1.38
N ILE A 63 2.86 12.38 1.33
CA ILE A 63 3.29 11.51 0.22
C ILE A 63 2.39 10.28 0.14
N LEU A 64 2.25 9.56 1.27
CA LEU A 64 1.47 8.33 1.31
C LEU A 64 -0.04 8.57 1.11
N ALA A 65 -0.57 9.70 1.62
CA ALA A 65 -1.94 10.12 1.37
C ALA A 65 -2.20 10.40 -0.12
N THR A 66 -1.25 11.02 -0.81
CA THR A 66 -1.34 11.25 -2.26
C THR A 66 -1.33 9.93 -3.03
N ALA A 67 -0.44 9.01 -2.67
CA ALA A 67 -0.41 7.67 -3.24
C ALA A 67 -1.74 6.92 -3.03
N ALA A 68 -2.30 6.95 -1.81
CA ALA A 68 -3.57 6.31 -1.51
C ALA A 68 -4.77 6.92 -2.25
N ARG A 69 -4.80 8.25 -2.44
CA ARG A 69 -5.79 8.89 -3.32
C ARG A 69 -5.66 8.42 -4.76
N GLY A 70 -4.44 8.25 -5.26
CA GLY A 70 -4.18 7.67 -6.57
C GLY A 70 -4.73 6.25 -6.71
N LEU A 71 -4.52 5.40 -5.69
CA LEU A 71 -5.08 4.05 -5.65
C LEU A 71 -6.62 4.06 -5.67
N LYS A 72 -7.25 4.95 -4.89
CA LYS A 72 -8.71 5.13 -4.94
C LYS A 72 -9.19 5.58 -6.32
N ALA A 73 -8.52 6.55 -6.93
CA ALA A 73 -8.86 7.02 -8.27
C ALA A 73 -8.72 5.90 -9.34
N GLY A 74 -7.78 4.98 -9.14
CA GLY A 74 -7.64 3.77 -9.95
C GLY A 74 -8.71 2.69 -9.69
N GLY A 75 -9.54 2.86 -8.66
CA GLY A 75 -10.66 1.96 -8.33
C GLY A 75 -10.40 0.97 -7.19
N ALA A 76 -9.35 1.16 -6.39
CA ALA A 76 -9.13 0.32 -5.21
C ALA A 76 -10.33 0.38 -4.24
N ASP A 77 -10.75 -0.78 -3.75
CA ASP A 77 -11.84 -0.92 -2.79
C ASP A 77 -11.36 -0.71 -1.34
N PHE A 78 -10.07 -0.95 -1.07
CA PHE A 78 -9.40 -0.77 0.22
C PHE A 78 -7.89 -0.65 0.01
N VAL A 79 -7.16 -0.20 1.04
CA VAL A 79 -5.70 -0.03 1.01
C VAL A 79 -5.02 -1.00 1.98
N VAL A 80 -3.88 -1.56 1.57
CA VAL A 80 -2.95 -2.32 2.42
C VAL A 80 -1.60 -1.60 2.40
N LEU A 81 -1.03 -1.38 3.58
CA LEU A 81 0.27 -0.74 3.74
C LEU A 81 1.38 -1.79 3.91
N ALA A 82 2.25 -1.95 2.91
CA ALA A 82 3.30 -2.99 2.88
C ALA A 82 4.55 -2.63 3.71
N THR A 83 4.35 -2.14 4.93
CA THR A 83 5.43 -1.73 5.85
C THR A 83 4.89 -1.55 7.27
N ASN A 84 5.64 -1.96 8.28
CA ASN A 84 5.20 -1.83 9.67
C ASN A 84 5.30 -0.39 10.17
N THR A 85 6.46 0.24 10.00
CA THR A 85 6.77 1.56 10.59
C THR A 85 5.79 2.65 10.15
N MET A 86 5.35 2.63 8.89
CA MET A 86 4.48 3.68 8.35
C MET A 86 3.04 3.62 8.83
N HIS A 87 2.66 2.59 9.59
CA HIS A 87 1.37 2.58 10.29
C HIS A 87 1.24 3.71 11.30
N LYS A 88 2.36 4.34 11.70
CA LYS A 88 2.37 5.57 12.50
C LYS A 88 1.50 6.69 11.92
N VAL A 89 1.28 6.72 10.60
CA VAL A 89 0.45 7.71 9.91
C VAL A 89 -0.75 7.08 9.18
N ALA A 90 -1.13 5.84 9.53
CA ALA A 90 -2.20 5.08 8.87
C ALA A 90 -3.54 5.84 8.87
N ASP A 91 -3.93 6.44 9.99
CA ASP A 91 -5.20 7.17 10.11
C ASP A 91 -5.30 8.31 9.08
N ARG A 92 -4.19 9.01 8.82
CA ARG A 92 -4.15 10.08 7.81
C ARG A 92 -4.27 9.53 6.40
N ILE A 93 -3.65 8.39 6.11
CA ILE A 93 -3.72 7.73 4.79
C ILE A 93 -5.16 7.27 4.52
N GLY A 94 -5.78 6.60 5.49
CA GLY A 94 -7.17 6.15 5.43
C GLY A 94 -8.13 7.32 5.26
N ALA A 95 -8.03 8.36 6.09
CA ALA A 95 -8.86 9.55 6.01
C ALA A 95 -8.71 10.30 4.67
N ALA A 96 -7.48 10.47 4.19
CA ALA A 96 -7.21 11.22 2.97
C ALA A 96 -7.66 10.51 1.69
N SER A 97 -7.59 9.18 1.66
CA SER A 97 -8.17 8.41 0.57
C SER A 97 -9.68 8.24 0.75
N GLY A 98 -10.19 8.13 1.98
CA GLY A 98 -11.56 7.70 2.23
C GLY A 98 -11.78 6.25 1.79
N LEU A 99 -10.77 5.41 1.99
CA LEU A 99 -10.81 3.96 1.86
C LEU A 99 -10.45 3.34 3.21
N ASP A 100 -11.01 2.15 3.47
CA ASP A 100 -10.57 1.34 4.62
C ASP A 100 -9.09 0.98 4.44
N LEU A 101 -8.30 1.16 5.50
CA LEU A 101 -6.91 0.72 5.58
C LEU A 101 -6.85 -0.55 6.43
N LEU A 102 -6.31 -1.62 5.87
CA LEU A 102 -6.17 -2.94 6.50
C LEU A 102 -4.73 -3.22 6.95
#